data_AF-A0AA40FDU4-F1
#
_entry.id   AF-A0AA40FDU4-F1
#
_cell.length_a   1.000
_cell.length_b   1.000
_cell.length_c   1.000
_cell.angle_alpha   90.00
_cell.angle_beta   90.00
_cell.angle_gamma   90.00
#
_symmetry.space_group_name_H-M   'P 1'
#
loop_
_entity.id
_entity.type
_entity.pdbx_description
1 polymer ?
#
loop_
_entity_poly.entity_id
_entity_poly.type
_entity_poly.pdbx_seq_one_letter_code
_entity_poly.pdbx_strand_id
1 'polypeptide(L)'
;MDVMDLAIVKDNPRYHKQHGYQSVQQFPYIDINAEILLNAWQELSYKVVDVNAKNQVGVMKLQTTSANGILIKLNRTLRIYL
;
A
#
# COMPACT_ATOMS: atom_id res chain seq x y z
N MET A 1 -11.62 -4.84 0.75
CA MET A 1 -10.37 -4.49 0.04
C MET A 1 -10.72 -3.23 -0.73
N ASP A 2 -10.17 -2.10 -0.30
CA ASP A 2 -10.58 -0.80 -0.81
C ASP A 2 -10.18 -0.62 -2.28
N VAL A 3 -10.89 0.28 -2.96
CA VAL A 3 -10.82 0.50 -4.42
C VAL A 3 -9.40 0.85 -4.89
N MET A 4 -8.60 1.53 -4.05
CA MET A 4 -7.22 1.94 -4.39
C MET A 4 -6.24 0.76 -4.47
N ASP A 5 -6.30 -0.21 -3.56
CA ASP A 5 -5.38 -1.36 -3.60
C ASP A 5 -5.72 -2.32 -4.75
N LEU A 6 -6.96 -2.34 -5.24
CA LEU A 6 -7.32 -3.13 -6.41
C LEU A 6 -6.58 -2.68 -7.67
N ALA A 7 -6.30 -1.38 -7.82
CA ALA A 7 -5.53 -0.87 -8.96
C ALA A 7 -4.07 -1.34 -8.90
N ILE A 8 -3.43 -1.26 -7.73
CA ILE A 8 -2.04 -1.70 -7.52
C ILE A 8 -1.89 -3.19 -7.80
N VAL A 9 -2.82 -4.02 -7.33
CA VAL A 9 -2.79 -5.47 -7.61
C VAL A 9 -3.06 -5.76 -9.08
N LYS A 10 -3.97 -5.01 -9.73
CA LYS A 10 -4.25 -5.16 -11.16
C LYS A 10 -3.04 -4.81 -12.03
N ASP A 11 -2.31 -3.75 -11.66
CA ASP A 11 -1.16 -3.26 -12.43
C ASP A 11 0.11 -4.09 -12.19
N ASN A 12 0.27 -4.66 -10.97
CA ASN A 12 1.43 -5.47 -10.59
C ASN A 12 1.05 -6.87 -10.01
N PRO A 13 0.28 -7.70 -10.73
CA PRO A 13 -0.30 -8.94 -10.18
C PRO A 13 0.73 -10.01 -9.80
N ARG A 14 1.95 -9.92 -10.34
CA ARG A 14 3.05 -10.84 -9.98
C ARG A 14 3.71 -10.50 -8.65
N TYR A 15 3.57 -9.27 -8.17
CA TYR A 15 4.23 -8.75 -6.98
C TYR A 15 3.30 -8.71 -5.77
N HIS A 16 2.00 -8.83 -5.98
CA HIS A 16 0.99 -8.82 -4.92
C HIS A 16 0.21 -10.13 -4.88
N LYS A 17 0.12 -10.73 -3.70
CA LYS A 17 -0.75 -11.88 -3.45
C LYS A 17 -2.03 -11.45 -2.76
N GLN A 18 -3.15 -11.95 -3.24
CA GLN A 18 -4.44 -11.84 -2.58
C GLN A 18 -4.67 -13.05 -1.68
N HIS A 19 -5.50 -12.89 -0.64
CA HIS A 19 -5.88 -13.96 0.30
C HIS A 19 -4.72 -14.56 1.13
N GLY A 20 -3.65 -13.79 1.34
CA GLY A 20 -2.59 -14.15 2.28
C GLY A 20 -2.96 -13.92 3.74
N TYR A 21 -2.18 -14.47 4.67
CA TYR A 21 -2.39 -14.32 6.12
C TYR A 21 -2.16 -12.90 6.64
N GLN A 22 -1.32 -12.13 5.95
CA GLN A 22 -0.96 -10.78 6.36
C GLN A 22 -1.58 -9.78 5.39
N SER A 23 -2.52 -8.98 5.90
CA SER A 23 -3.11 -7.88 5.13
C SER A 23 -2.10 -6.73 5.02
N VAL A 24 -2.02 -6.18 3.81
CA VAL A 24 -1.28 -4.96 3.46
C VAL A 24 -2.24 -4.10 2.64
N GLN A 25 -2.33 -2.82 3.01
CA GLN A 25 -3.23 -1.87 2.34
C GLN A 25 -2.66 -0.46 2.44
N GLN A 26 -3.12 0.42 1.57
CA GLN A 26 -3.01 1.87 1.79
C GLN A 26 -4.02 2.32 2.84
N PHE A 27 -3.77 3.44 3.50
CA PHE A 27 -4.77 4.00 4.40
C PHE A 27 -6.01 4.43 3.61
N PRO A 28 -7.23 4.16 4.13
CA PRO A 28 -8.47 4.53 3.44
C PRO A 28 -8.67 6.05 3.38
N TYR A 29 -8.09 6.77 4.35
CA TYR A 29 -8.06 8.22 4.36
C TYR A 29 -6.67 8.72 3.93
N ILE A 30 -6.67 9.64 2.98
CA ILE A 30 -5.48 10.34 2.50
C ILE A 30 -5.70 11.82 2.74
N ASP A 31 -4.81 12.44 3.50
CA ASP A 31 -4.83 13.88 3.75
C ASP A 31 -4.42 14.66 2.49
N ILE A 32 -4.98 15.85 2.31
CA ILE A 32 -4.67 16.72 1.15
C ILE A 32 -3.17 17.02 1.03
N ASN A 33 -2.45 17.11 2.14
CA ASN A 33 -1.00 17.34 2.14
C ASN A 33 -0.24 16.17 1.51
N ALA A 34 -0.73 14.94 1.63
CA ALA A 34 -0.08 13.78 1.00
C ALA A 34 -0.20 13.86 -0.54
N GLU A 35 -1.33 14.35 -1.08
CA GLU A 35 -1.49 14.57 -2.51
C GLU A 35 -0.61 15.74 -3.00
N ILE A 36 -0.54 16.84 -2.23
CA ILE A 36 0.35 17.98 -2.53
C ILE A 36 1.80 17.50 -2.61
N LEU A 37 2.25 16.71 -1.64
CA LEU A 37 3.60 16.14 -1.64
C LEU A 37 3.81 15.22 -2.84
N LEU A 38 2.86 14.34 -3.16
CA LEU A 38 2.95 13.43 -4.31
C LEU A 38 3.09 14.20 -5.64
N ASN A 39 2.39 15.33 -5.78
CA ASN A 39 2.50 16.20 -6.94
C ASN A 39 3.84 16.94 -6.99
N ALA A 40 4.29 17.50 -5.86
CA ALA A 40 5.59 18.18 -5.77
C ALA A 40 6.75 17.24 -6.15
N TRP A 41 6.69 15.97 -5.75
CA TRP A 41 7.68 14.98 -6.16
C TRP A 41 7.67 14.71 -7.67
N GLN A 42 6.50 14.69 -8.30
CA GLN A 42 6.38 14.54 -9.75
C GLN A 42 6.96 15.74 -10.51
N GLU A 43 6.78 16.96 -10.00
CA GLU A 43 7.42 18.17 -10.55
C GLU A 43 8.95 18.09 -10.48
N LEU A 44 9.49 17.42 -9.46
CA LEU A 44 10.91 17.11 -9.33
C LEU A 44 11.35 15.87 -10.15
N SER A 45 10.53 15.43 -11.11
CA SER A 45 10.78 14.28 -12.00
C SER A 45 10.80 12.91 -11.32
N TYR A 46 10.33 12.78 -10.08
CA TYR A 46 10.11 11.46 -9.48
C TYR A 46 8.83 10.83 -10.04
N LYS A 47 8.90 9.56 -10.39
CA LYS A 47 7.75 8.81 -10.89
C LYS A 47 6.91 8.28 -9.74
N VAL A 48 5.59 8.39 -9.86
CA VAL A 48 4.67 7.63 -9.01
C VAL A 48 4.73 6.17 -9.44
N VAL A 49 5.23 5.30 -8.58
CA VAL A 49 5.40 3.87 -8.87
C VAL A 49 4.96 3.05 -7.67
N ASP A 50 4.63 1.78 -7.92
CA ASP A 50 4.55 0.81 -6.84
C ASP A 50 5.96 0.38 -6.41
N VAL A 51 6.45 0.97 -5.31
CA VAL A 51 7.81 0.69 -4.82
C VAL A 51 7.99 -0.74 -4.31
N ASN A 52 6.90 -1.47 -4.10
CA ASN A 52 6.91 -2.87 -3.68
C ASN A 52 6.92 -3.84 -4.88
N ALA A 53 6.85 -3.33 -6.11
CA ALA A 53 6.92 -4.13 -7.32
C ALA A 53 8.33 -4.07 -7.96
N LYS A 54 8.39 -4.06 -9.30
CA LYS A 54 9.66 -4.08 -10.05
C LYS A 54 10.53 -2.84 -9.82
N ASN A 55 9.91 -1.67 -9.71
CA ASN A 55 10.63 -0.39 -9.61
C ASN A 55 10.57 0.12 -8.17
N GLN A 56 11.68 0.00 -7.43
CA GLN A 56 11.74 0.37 -6.01
C GLN A 56 12.13 1.84 -5.77
N VAL A 57 12.46 2.58 -6.82
CA VAL A 57 12.84 3.99 -6.76
C VAL A 57 11.75 4.85 -7.38
N GLY A 58 11.15 5.71 -6.57
CA GLY A 58 10.07 6.61 -6.95
C GLY A 58 9.27 7.01 -5.72
N VAL A 59 8.05 7.50 -5.94
CA VAL A 59 7.16 7.92 -4.85
C VAL A 59 5.85 7.15 -4.89
N MET A 60 5.28 6.87 -3.73
CA MET A 60 4.00 6.19 -3.62
C MET A 60 3.28 6.59 -2.34
N LYS A 61 1.97 6.34 -2.30
CA LYS A 61 1.21 6.38 -1.05
C LYS A 61 1.55 5.12 -0.24
N LEU A 62 1.91 5.32 1.02
CA LEU A 62 2.43 4.27 1.89
C LEU A 62 1.43 3.11 2.04
N GLN A 63 1.90 1.90 1.75
CA GLN A 63 1.23 0.67 2.16
C GLN A 63 1.73 0.26 3.55
N THR A 64 0.80 -0.15 4.41
CA THR A 64 1.09 -0.59 5.77
C THR A 64 0.51 -1.96 6.04
N THR A 65 1.09 -2.65 7.01
CA THR A 65 0.57 -3.91 7.56
C THR A 65 -0.69 -3.64 8.39
N SER A 66 -1.82 -3.44 7.70
CA SER A 66 -3.09 -3.08 8.30
C SER A 66 -4.28 -3.71 7.57
N ALA A 67 -5.43 -3.73 8.23
CA ALA A 67 -6.73 -4.03 7.62
C ALA A 67 -7.76 -3.01 8.11
N ASN A 68 -8.50 -2.40 7.19
CA ASN A 68 -9.51 -1.37 7.46
C ASN A 68 -8.99 -0.24 8.39
N GLY A 69 -7.82 0.34 8.07
CA GLY A 69 -7.15 1.35 8.89
C GLY A 69 -6.53 0.88 10.21
N ILE A 70 -6.68 -0.39 10.61
CA ILE A 70 -6.17 -0.92 11.88
C ILE A 70 -4.84 -1.66 11.67
N LEU A 71 -3.80 -1.27 12.40
CA LEU A 71 -2.51 -1.97 12.40
C LEU A 71 -2.68 -3.44 12.82
N ILE A 72 -2.21 -4.37 12.00
CA ILE A 72 -2.17 -5.79 12.34
C ILE A 72 -0.79 -6.13 12.87
N LYS A 73 -0.72 -6.55 14.14
CA LYS A 73 0.51 -7.06 14.74
C LYS A 73 0.66 -8.55 14.40
N LEU A 74 1.89 -9.00 14.15
CA LEU A 74 2.23 -10.39 13.82
C LEU A 74 1.68 -11.41 14.85
N ASN A 75 1.65 -11.03 16.13
CA ASN A 75 1.12 -11.87 17.21
C ASN A 75 -0.42 -11.98 17.25
N ARG A 76 -1.15 -11.12 16.51
CA ARG A 76 -2.60 -11.29 16.28
C ARG A 76 -2.87 -12.29 15.16
N THR A 77 -2.00 -12.34 14.14
CA THR A 77 -2.11 -13.32 13.04
C THR A 77 -1.92 -14.77 13.54
N LEU A 78 -1.14 -14.97 14.61
CA LEU A 78 -0.92 -16.28 15.24
C LEU A 78 -1.88 -16.62 16.40
N ARG A 79 -2.84 -15.75 16.76
CA ARG A 79 -3.75 -15.95 17.91
C ARG A 79 -5.15 -16.46 17.58
N ILE A 80 -5.45 -16.75 16.32
CA ILE A 80 -6.78 -17.24 15.89
C ILE A 80 -6.81 -18.78 15.82
N TYR A 81 -5.75 -19.46 16.28
CA TYR A 81 -5.62 -20.93 16.28
C TYR A 81 -5.01 -21.49 17.57
N LEU A 82 -5.40 -20.97 18.74
CA LEU A 82 -5.12 -21.58 20.05
C LEU A 82 -6.37 -21.51 20.93
#